data_AF-A0AAV2F334-F1
#
_entry.id   AF-A0AAV2F334-F1
#
_cell.length_a   1.000
_cell.length_b   1.000
_cell.length_c   1.000
_cell.angle_alpha   90.00
_cell.angle_beta   90.00
_cell.angle_gamma   90.00
#
_symmetry.space_group_name_H-M   'P 1'
#
loop_
_entity.id
_entity.type
_entity.pdbx_description
1 polymer ?
#
loop_
_entity_poly.entity_id
_entity_poly.type
_entity_poly.pdbx_seq_one_letter_code
_entity_poly.pdbx_strand_id
1 'polypeptide(L)'
;MTTRLRESTADRISNLPDGAIERILVFLPIKDAAKTSLLSRYWRHRWRSIPQLVFDDRFDPLPEADDRKVVMKIYEALLAHDGLLTKFELSIPGYWCNLPLDLLMLHLSRKGVQELTLTLLVEGENYPNLPSSLFSAAFPLKRLKLKGCEFKVPSGFAGFSKLTFLQLEDVGLPDGFYKNFIPKFPLLEELRVTDCGDSEPVFESHSLKVLFFRSSFYKICFKDTPVLSVLSVLDIGGDLFCGIGEPSEDDYLDMVPLFASLPALQQLNLGIELLLLLAAGCVPYRLPTDLHHLEVLAVPRLLLDRLSQARILVCLIMSSPNLQTLTIQIDDDLHHPPSEVVAGLQQLLEADDQPGVCCLQHLEEFNIQDGRGMQVELDLVRFVLATAPKLRRISIKPHDKLSSGKVLKFLKNAALCKRISRDAELRYVCEDEDEDEDEDEDEVEDATMSPLH
;
A
#
# COMPACT_ATOMS: atom_id res chain seq x y z
N MET A 1 37.36 -54.66 -27.58
CA MET A 1 36.18 -54.56 -26.70
C MET A 1 36.46 -53.49 -25.67
N THR A 2 35.95 -52.27 -25.87
CA THR A 2 35.99 -51.20 -24.88
C THR A 2 34.56 -50.97 -24.42
N THR A 3 34.23 -51.52 -23.26
CA THR A 3 33.00 -51.27 -22.52
C THR A 3 33.01 -49.79 -22.10
N ARG A 4 32.24 -48.96 -22.83
CA ARG A 4 31.85 -47.64 -22.33
C ARG A 4 30.92 -47.86 -21.14
N LEU A 5 31.45 -47.68 -19.93
CA LEU A 5 30.66 -47.48 -18.73
C LEU A 5 29.82 -46.22 -18.96
N ARG A 6 28.51 -46.37 -19.16
CA ARG A 6 27.57 -45.26 -19.04
C ARG A 6 27.55 -44.89 -17.56
N GLU A 7 28.25 -43.83 -17.19
CA GLU A 7 27.94 -43.12 -15.96
C GLU A 7 26.48 -42.68 -16.03
N SER A 8 25.63 -43.41 -15.32
CA SER A 8 24.28 -42.98 -14.99
C SER A 8 24.42 -41.77 -14.08
N THR A 9 24.50 -40.56 -14.65
CA THR A 9 24.24 -39.32 -13.91
C THR A 9 22.82 -39.47 -13.37
N ALA A 10 22.69 -39.86 -12.10
CA ALA A 10 21.41 -40.08 -11.46
C ALA A 10 20.57 -38.81 -11.67
N ASP A 11 19.34 -38.96 -12.16
CA ASP A 11 18.43 -37.84 -12.38
C ASP A 11 17.98 -37.28 -11.02
N ARG A 12 18.80 -36.40 -10.45
CA ARG A 12 18.63 -35.87 -9.09
C ARG A 12 17.34 -35.07 -8.94
N ILE A 13 16.88 -34.40 -10.01
CA ILE A 13 15.70 -33.54 -9.96
C ILE A 13 14.43 -34.39 -10.09
N SER A 14 14.39 -35.37 -10.99
CA SER A 14 13.23 -36.27 -11.09
C SER A 14 13.05 -37.18 -9.87
N ASN A 15 14.11 -37.38 -9.08
CA ASN A 15 14.06 -38.14 -7.81
C ASN A 15 13.56 -37.32 -6.61
N LEU A 16 13.26 -36.03 -6.78
CA LEU A 16 12.66 -35.23 -5.72
C LEU A 16 11.20 -35.65 -5.45
N PRO A 17 10.70 -35.49 -4.22
CA PRO A 17 9.28 -35.69 -3.93
C PRO A 17 8.39 -34.78 -4.79
N ASP A 18 7.20 -35.26 -5.15
CA ASP A 18 6.25 -34.52 -6.02
C ASP A 18 5.98 -33.10 -5.53
N GLY A 19 5.77 -32.90 -4.22
CA GLY A 19 5.54 -31.57 -3.66
C GLY A 19 6.74 -30.62 -3.76
N ALA A 20 7.98 -31.14 -3.84
CA ALA A 20 9.17 -30.32 -4.08
C ALA A 20 9.26 -29.90 -5.55
N ILE A 21 8.92 -30.81 -6.47
CA ILE A 21 8.85 -30.51 -7.91
C ILE A 21 7.76 -29.48 -8.20
N GLU A 22 6.57 -29.64 -7.61
CA GLU A 22 5.47 -28.67 -7.75
C GLU A 22 5.88 -27.28 -7.24
N ARG A 23 6.58 -27.20 -6.10
CA ARG A 23 7.14 -25.94 -5.59
C ARG A 23 8.14 -25.31 -6.56
N ILE A 24 9.07 -26.09 -7.10
CA ILE A 24 10.02 -25.59 -8.11
C ILE A 24 9.27 -25.03 -9.31
N LEU A 25 8.28 -25.76 -9.84
CA LEU A 25 7.51 -25.34 -11.01
C LEU A 25 6.67 -24.09 -10.77
N VAL A 26 6.18 -23.88 -9.54
CA VAL A 26 5.41 -22.67 -9.15
C VAL A 26 6.26 -21.40 -9.23
N PHE A 27 7.58 -21.49 -9.04
CA PHE A 27 8.48 -20.34 -9.16
C PHE A 27 8.92 -20.04 -10.60
N LEU A 28 8.60 -20.92 -11.56
CA LEU A 28 8.91 -20.68 -12.96
C LEU A 28 7.77 -19.91 -13.64
N PRO A 29 8.06 -19.00 -14.58
CA PRO A 29 7.06 -18.51 -15.52
C PRO A 29 6.32 -19.67 -16.17
N ILE A 30 5.00 -19.55 -16.39
CA ILE A 30 4.17 -20.69 -16.83
C ILE A 30 4.68 -21.31 -18.14
N LYS A 31 5.26 -20.50 -19.02
CA LYS A 31 5.88 -20.93 -20.28
C LYS A 31 7.08 -21.85 -20.03
N ASP A 32 7.90 -21.54 -19.05
CA ASP A 32 9.08 -22.33 -18.71
C ASP A 32 8.71 -23.58 -17.91
N ALA A 33 7.73 -23.47 -17.00
CA ALA A 33 7.12 -24.64 -16.37
C ALA A 33 6.58 -25.62 -17.43
N ALA A 34 5.87 -25.13 -18.45
CA ALA A 34 5.40 -25.95 -19.56
C ALA A 34 6.54 -26.55 -20.40
N LYS A 35 7.64 -25.82 -20.65
CA LYS A 35 8.84 -26.34 -21.36
C LYS A 35 9.50 -27.51 -20.64
N THR A 36 9.39 -27.61 -19.30
CA THR A 36 9.91 -28.78 -18.56
C THR A 36 9.30 -30.09 -19.06
N SER A 37 8.11 -30.05 -19.69
CA SER A 37 7.48 -31.22 -20.31
C SER A 37 8.33 -31.91 -21.39
N LEU A 38 9.32 -31.20 -21.94
CA LEU A 38 10.27 -31.72 -22.93
C LEU A 38 11.44 -32.48 -22.31
N LEU A 39 11.69 -32.34 -21.00
CA LEU A 39 12.85 -32.93 -20.33
C LEU A 39 12.77 -34.46 -20.26
N SER A 40 11.59 -35.00 -19.92
CA SER A 40 11.37 -36.45 -19.91
C SER A 40 9.89 -36.82 -19.89
N ARG A 41 9.58 -38.11 -20.01
CA ARG A 41 8.20 -38.61 -19.86
C ARG A 41 7.60 -38.30 -18.48
N TYR A 42 8.46 -38.21 -17.46
CA TYR A 42 8.06 -37.91 -16.09
C TYR A 42 7.60 -36.45 -15.93
N TRP A 43 8.29 -35.51 -16.57
CA TRP A 43 7.98 -34.08 -16.49
C TRP A 43 6.80 -33.65 -17.38
N ARG A 44 6.42 -34.48 -18.37
CA ARG A 44 5.44 -34.14 -19.41
C ARG A 44 4.16 -33.47 -18.90
N HIS A 45 3.66 -33.91 -17.74
CA HIS A 45 2.38 -33.46 -17.19
C HIS A 45 2.51 -32.73 -15.85
N ARG A 46 3.72 -32.56 -15.29
CA ARG A 46 3.90 -32.01 -13.94
C ARG A 46 3.47 -30.56 -13.81
N TRP A 47 3.68 -29.76 -14.85
CA TRP A 47 3.22 -28.37 -14.85
C TRP A 47 1.68 -28.25 -14.85
N ARG A 48 0.94 -29.30 -15.26
CA ARG A 48 -0.53 -29.28 -15.33
C ARG A 48 -1.21 -29.43 -13.96
N SER A 49 -0.47 -29.79 -12.93
CA SER A 49 -0.98 -29.98 -11.57
C SER A 49 -0.61 -28.85 -10.60
N ILE A 50 0.19 -27.87 -11.05
CA ILE A 50 0.60 -26.75 -10.19
C ILE A 50 -0.63 -25.95 -9.73
N PRO A 51 -0.64 -25.40 -8.51
CA PRO A 51 -1.83 -24.75 -7.95
C PRO A 51 -2.14 -23.36 -8.55
N GLN A 52 -1.34 -22.88 -9.50
CA GLN A 52 -1.48 -21.54 -10.05
C GLN A 52 -1.25 -21.48 -11.56
N LEU A 53 -1.98 -20.59 -12.23
CA LEU A 53 -1.70 -20.18 -13.61
C LEU A 53 -1.52 -18.66 -13.61
N VAL A 54 -0.30 -18.21 -13.90
CA VAL A 54 0.07 -16.79 -13.94
C VAL A 54 0.47 -16.45 -15.37
N PHE A 55 -0.29 -15.55 -15.98
CA PHE A 55 -0.08 -15.01 -17.31
C PHE A 55 0.22 -13.52 -17.16
N ASP A 56 1.50 -13.17 -17.07
CA ASP A 56 2.02 -11.81 -16.91
C ASP A 56 2.82 -11.38 -18.16
N ASP A 57 3.49 -10.24 -18.07
CA ASP A 57 4.44 -9.72 -19.06
C ASP A 57 5.50 -10.74 -19.53
N ARG A 58 5.96 -11.63 -18.63
CA ARG A 58 6.92 -12.70 -18.95
C ARG A 58 6.32 -13.81 -19.81
N PHE A 59 5.00 -13.91 -19.92
CA PHE A 59 4.34 -14.89 -20.78
C PHE A 59 4.51 -14.57 -22.26
N ASP A 60 4.35 -13.29 -22.61
CA ASP A 60 4.52 -12.77 -23.97
C ASP A 60 5.37 -11.48 -24.00
N PRO A 61 6.70 -11.59 -23.79
CA PRO A 61 7.58 -10.42 -23.68
C PRO A 61 7.80 -9.70 -25.02
N LEU A 62 7.40 -10.33 -26.13
CA LEU A 62 7.40 -9.73 -27.46
C LEU A 62 5.98 -9.87 -27.99
N PRO A 63 5.12 -8.85 -27.83
CA PRO A 63 3.72 -8.92 -28.23
C PRO A 63 3.57 -9.49 -29.63
N GLU A 64 3.01 -10.68 -29.76
CA GLU A 64 2.75 -11.25 -31.08
C GLU A 64 1.80 -10.30 -31.84
N ALA A 65 2.04 -10.06 -33.13
CA ALA A 65 1.15 -9.21 -33.96
C ALA A 65 -0.29 -9.76 -34.13
N ASP A 66 -0.60 -10.94 -33.56
CA ASP A 66 -1.92 -11.60 -33.62
C ASP A 66 -2.35 -12.05 -32.22
N ASP A 67 -3.04 -11.17 -31.51
CA ASP A 67 -3.58 -11.35 -30.15
C ASP A 67 -4.34 -12.68 -29.95
N ARG A 68 -4.95 -13.19 -31.02
CA ARG A 68 -5.72 -14.45 -30.98
C ARG A 68 -4.86 -15.64 -30.61
N LYS A 69 -3.57 -15.65 -30.97
CA LYS A 69 -2.66 -16.76 -30.64
C LYS A 69 -2.35 -16.80 -29.15
N VAL A 70 -2.14 -15.64 -28.53
CA VAL A 70 -1.91 -15.53 -27.08
C VAL A 70 -3.14 -16.02 -26.33
N VAL A 71 -4.32 -15.55 -26.72
CA VAL A 71 -5.61 -16.01 -26.17
C VAL A 71 -5.78 -17.53 -26.29
N MET A 72 -5.45 -18.11 -27.46
CA MET A 72 -5.52 -19.56 -27.65
C MET A 72 -4.56 -20.32 -26.72
N LYS A 73 -3.32 -19.84 -26.55
CA LYS A 73 -2.36 -20.47 -25.61
C LYS A 73 -2.86 -20.43 -24.16
N ILE A 74 -3.51 -19.35 -23.74
CA ILE A 74 -4.12 -19.24 -22.40
C ILE A 74 -5.21 -20.29 -22.24
N TYR A 75 -6.11 -20.44 -23.21
CA TYR A 75 -7.16 -21.47 -23.17
C TYR A 75 -6.59 -22.88 -23.22
N GLU A 76 -5.58 -23.14 -24.06
CA GLU A 76 -4.92 -24.44 -24.13
C GLU A 76 -4.28 -24.80 -22.79
N ALA A 77 -3.61 -23.84 -22.14
CA ALA A 77 -3.03 -24.03 -20.82
C ALA A 77 -4.10 -24.31 -19.76
N LEU A 78 -5.21 -23.56 -19.78
CA LEU A 78 -6.33 -23.75 -18.87
C LEU A 78 -7.01 -25.12 -19.07
N LEU A 79 -7.26 -25.53 -20.31
CA LEU A 79 -7.88 -26.80 -20.65
C LEU A 79 -6.96 -28.00 -20.37
N ALA A 80 -5.64 -27.82 -20.50
CA ALA A 80 -4.66 -28.83 -20.17
C ALA A 80 -4.42 -28.95 -18.65
N HIS A 81 -4.92 -28.02 -17.84
CA HIS A 81 -4.73 -28.02 -16.40
C HIS A 81 -5.69 -29.01 -15.73
N ASP A 82 -5.13 -30.02 -15.09
CA ASP A 82 -5.88 -31.14 -14.49
C ASP A 82 -5.92 -31.07 -12.95
N GLY A 83 -5.09 -30.20 -12.35
CA GLY A 83 -4.95 -30.06 -10.90
C GLY A 83 -5.99 -29.14 -10.23
N LEU A 84 -5.82 -28.98 -8.92
CA LEU A 84 -6.55 -27.99 -8.12
C LEU A 84 -5.97 -26.61 -8.38
N LEU A 85 -6.69 -25.78 -9.12
CA LEU A 85 -6.29 -24.41 -9.43
C LEU A 85 -6.80 -23.47 -8.33
N THR A 86 -5.92 -22.96 -7.48
CA THR A 86 -6.28 -22.04 -6.38
C THR A 86 -6.05 -20.58 -6.76
N LYS A 87 -5.04 -20.30 -7.59
CA LYS A 87 -4.69 -18.95 -8.06
C LYS A 87 -4.73 -18.86 -9.58
N PHE A 88 -5.34 -17.79 -10.10
CA PHE A 88 -5.30 -17.43 -11.51
C PHE A 88 -4.98 -15.96 -11.66
N GLU A 89 -4.05 -15.63 -12.54
CA GLU A 89 -3.62 -14.27 -12.81
C GLU A 89 -3.50 -14.04 -14.31
N LEU A 90 -4.18 -13.00 -14.78
CA LEU A 90 -4.13 -12.53 -16.16
C LEU A 90 -3.80 -11.04 -16.14
N SER A 91 -2.54 -10.75 -16.39
CA SER A 91 -1.94 -9.43 -16.35
C SER A 91 -1.15 -9.14 -17.63
N ILE A 92 -1.81 -9.37 -18.77
CA ILE A 92 -1.23 -9.07 -20.08
C ILE A 92 -2.06 -7.95 -20.74
N PRO A 93 -1.50 -6.74 -20.90
CA PRO A 93 -2.21 -5.59 -21.50
C PRO A 93 -2.72 -5.89 -22.92
N GLY A 94 -3.88 -5.33 -23.30
CA GLY A 94 -4.40 -5.37 -24.67
C GLY A 94 -5.06 -6.67 -25.16
N TYR A 95 -4.75 -7.84 -24.60
CA TYR A 95 -5.23 -9.13 -25.14
C TYR A 95 -6.67 -9.51 -24.78
N TRP A 96 -7.29 -8.80 -23.84
CA TRP A 96 -8.59 -9.18 -23.29
C TRP A 96 -9.78 -8.79 -24.16
N CYS A 97 -9.64 -7.83 -25.10
CA CYS A 97 -10.71 -7.45 -26.04
C CYS A 97 -11.24 -8.64 -26.86
N ASN A 98 -10.39 -9.65 -27.08
CA ASN A 98 -10.70 -10.86 -27.83
C ASN A 98 -11.00 -12.08 -26.94
N LEU A 99 -10.89 -11.94 -25.62
CA LEU A 99 -11.05 -13.03 -24.68
C LEU A 99 -12.51 -13.10 -24.21
N PRO A 100 -13.25 -14.22 -24.41
CA PRO A 100 -14.58 -14.38 -23.85
C PRO A 100 -14.50 -14.59 -22.33
N LEU A 101 -14.30 -13.48 -21.61
CA LEU A 101 -14.07 -13.40 -20.17
C LEU A 101 -15.17 -14.10 -19.34
N ASP A 102 -16.42 -14.06 -19.79
CA ASP A 102 -17.51 -14.77 -19.10
C ASP A 102 -17.31 -16.29 -19.06
N LEU A 103 -16.87 -16.88 -20.17
CA LEU A 103 -16.59 -18.33 -20.22
C LEU A 103 -15.37 -18.69 -19.37
N LEU A 104 -14.36 -17.81 -19.37
CA LEU A 104 -13.18 -17.97 -18.54
C LEU A 104 -13.57 -17.95 -17.05
N MET A 105 -14.28 -16.93 -16.59
CA MET A 105 -14.71 -16.82 -15.19
C MET A 105 -15.59 -17.98 -14.76
N LEU A 106 -16.51 -18.45 -15.63
CA LEU A 106 -17.32 -19.63 -15.34
C LEU A 106 -16.44 -20.89 -15.16
N HIS A 107 -15.39 -21.04 -15.98
CA HIS A 107 -14.44 -22.15 -15.84
C HIS A 107 -13.64 -22.06 -14.54
N LEU A 108 -13.09 -20.88 -14.22
CA LEU A 108 -12.31 -20.65 -12.99
C LEU A 108 -13.16 -20.87 -11.73
N SER A 109 -14.41 -20.41 -11.75
CA SER A 109 -15.38 -20.65 -10.69
C SER A 109 -15.60 -22.14 -10.44
N ARG A 110 -15.77 -22.95 -11.49
CA ARG A 110 -15.91 -24.42 -11.39
C ARG A 110 -14.66 -25.13 -10.89
N LYS A 111 -13.48 -24.61 -11.23
CA LYS A 111 -12.18 -25.10 -10.71
C LYS A 111 -11.96 -24.73 -9.25
N GLY A 112 -12.78 -23.83 -8.69
CA GLY A 112 -12.70 -23.43 -7.29
C GLY A 112 -11.57 -22.44 -7.00
N VAL A 113 -11.22 -21.61 -7.99
CA VAL A 113 -10.20 -20.55 -7.84
C VAL A 113 -10.59 -19.61 -6.70
N GLN A 114 -9.63 -19.33 -5.83
CA GLN A 114 -9.82 -18.48 -4.64
C GLN A 114 -9.07 -17.16 -4.77
N GLU A 115 -8.00 -17.12 -5.57
CA GLU A 115 -7.22 -15.92 -5.82
C GLU A 115 -7.28 -15.56 -7.30
N LEU A 116 -7.80 -14.38 -7.61
CA LEU A 116 -7.98 -13.90 -8.97
C LEU A 116 -7.35 -12.52 -9.12
N THR A 117 -6.45 -12.39 -10.09
CA THR A 117 -5.88 -11.11 -10.53
C THR A 117 -6.26 -10.88 -11.99
N LEU A 118 -6.85 -9.73 -12.29
CA LEU A 118 -7.16 -9.29 -13.65
C LEU A 118 -6.62 -7.87 -13.87
N THR A 119 -5.73 -7.70 -14.83
CA THR A 119 -5.29 -6.39 -15.34
C THR A 119 -5.81 -6.22 -16.75
N LEU A 120 -6.75 -5.29 -16.93
CA LEU A 120 -7.55 -5.14 -18.15
C LEU A 120 -7.37 -3.76 -18.81
N LEU A 121 -6.19 -3.15 -18.69
CA LEU A 121 -5.90 -1.87 -19.33
C LEU A 121 -6.06 -1.94 -20.87
N VAL A 122 -6.76 -0.97 -21.48
CA VAL A 122 -6.71 -0.68 -22.93
C VAL A 122 -5.82 0.53 -23.16
N GLU A 123 -5.24 0.62 -24.35
CA GLU A 123 -4.93 1.92 -24.94
C GLU A 123 -6.22 2.76 -25.13
N GLY A 124 -6.39 3.81 -24.33
CA GLY A 124 -7.51 4.79 -24.43
C GLY A 124 -8.41 4.85 -23.19
N GLU A 125 -9.48 5.66 -23.25
CA GLU A 125 -10.32 6.02 -22.09
C GLU A 125 -11.48 5.04 -21.77
N ASN A 126 -11.62 3.92 -22.50
CA ASN A 126 -12.78 3.03 -22.34
C ASN A 126 -12.44 1.75 -21.58
N TYR A 127 -12.54 1.79 -20.25
CA TYR A 127 -12.35 0.60 -19.41
C TYR A 127 -13.36 -0.53 -19.73
N PRO A 128 -12.93 -1.79 -19.76
CA PRO A 128 -13.82 -2.92 -19.98
C PRO A 128 -14.70 -3.23 -18.79
N ASN A 129 -15.94 -3.60 -19.07
CA ASN A 129 -16.84 -4.14 -18.05
C ASN A 129 -16.38 -5.53 -17.60
N LEU A 130 -16.37 -5.73 -16.30
CA LEU A 130 -16.17 -7.06 -15.74
C LEU A 130 -17.31 -8.02 -16.16
N PRO A 131 -16.97 -9.28 -16.46
CA PRO A 131 -17.95 -10.29 -16.85
C PRO A 131 -18.94 -10.58 -15.71
N SER A 132 -20.23 -10.73 -16.04
CA SER A 132 -21.30 -10.97 -15.04
C SER A 132 -21.07 -12.23 -14.21
N SER A 133 -20.42 -13.23 -14.80
CA SER A 133 -20.04 -14.50 -14.16
C SER A 133 -19.03 -14.34 -13.01
N LEU A 134 -18.25 -13.25 -12.98
CA LEU A 134 -17.38 -12.91 -11.84
C LEU A 134 -18.21 -12.69 -10.56
N PHE A 135 -19.38 -12.07 -10.69
CA PHE A 135 -20.28 -11.72 -9.59
C PHE A 135 -21.18 -12.89 -9.14
N SER A 136 -20.94 -14.09 -9.65
CA SER A 136 -21.70 -15.28 -9.27
C SER A 136 -21.41 -15.68 -7.83
N ALA A 137 -22.46 -15.92 -7.04
CA ALA A 137 -22.35 -16.43 -5.67
C ALA A 137 -21.64 -17.80 -5.57
N ALA A 138 -21.54 -18.54 -6.68
CA ALA A 138 -20.82 -19.81 -6.74
C ALA A 138 -19.30 -19.63 -6.77
N PHE A 139 -18.77 -18.45 -7.11
CA PHE A 139 -17.34 -18.19 -7.22
C PHE A 139 -16.72 -18.01 -5.82
N PRO A 140 -15.88 -18.94 -5.33
CA PRO A 140 -15.40 -18.91 -3.94
C PRO A 140 -14.18 -18.00 -3.72
N LEU A 141 -14.23 -16.77 -4.26
CA LEU A 141 -13.12 -15.81 -4.19
C LEU A 141 -12.80 -15.40 -2.74
N LYS A 142 -11.52 -15.47 -2.40
CA LYS A 142 -10.93 -14.96 -1.16
C LYS A 142 -10.06 -13.73 -1.40
N ARG A 143 -9.33 -13.70 -2.51
CA ARG A 143 -8.48 -12.58 -2.90
C ARG A 143 -8.84 -12.15 -4.32
N LEU A 144 -9.18 -10.88 -4.49
CA LEU A 144 -9.52 -10.31 -5.79
C LEU A 144 -8.66 -9.07 -6.03
N LYS A 145 -7.92 -9.06 -7.13
CA LYS A 145 -7.14 -7.91 -7.62
C LYS A 145 -7.67 -7.52 -8.99
N LEU A 146 -8.05 -6.25 -9.13
CA LEU A 146 -8.59 -5.71 -10.37
C LEU A 146 -7.83 -4.44 -10.72
N LYS A 147 -7.41 -4.34 -11.98
CA LYS A 147 -6.75 -3.15 -12.51
C LYS A 147 -7.30 -2.76 -13.88
N GLY A 148 -7.59 -1.48 -14.10
CA GLY A 148 -7.97 -0.95 -15.41
C GLY A 148 -9.30 -1.50 -15.94
N CYS A 149 -10.37 -1.47 -15.14
CA CYS A 149 -11.67 -2.04 -15.54
C CYS A 149 -12.88 -1.31 -14.94
N GLU A 150 -14.06 -1.56 -15.47
CA GLU A 150 -15.35 -1.08 -14.94
C GLU A 150 -15.98 -2.13 -14.01
N PHE A 151 -16.16 -1.76 -12.74
CA PHE A 151 -16.83 -2.56 -11.72
C PHE A 151 -18.37 -2.40 -11.80
N LYS A 152 -18.96 -2.72 -12.95
CA LYS A 152 -20.42 -2.66 -13.11
C LYS A 152 -21.07 -3.89 -12.51
N VAL A 153 -21.71 -3.69 -11.36
CA VAL A 153 -22.34 -4.76 -10.61
C VAL A 153 -23.70 -5.15 -11.23
N PRO A 154 -23.93 -6.44 -11.55
CA PRO A 154 -25.22 -6.91 -12.02
C PRO A 154 -26.34 -6.77 -10.97
N SER A 155 -27.58 -6.65 -11.43
CA SER A 155 -28.75 -6.63 -10.54
C SER A 155 -28.84 -7.93 -9.74
N GLY A 156 -29.08 -7.81 -8.43
CA GLY A 156 -29.17 -8.96 -7.52
C GLY A 156 -27.83 -9.49 -6.99
N PHE A 157 -26.71 -8.80 -7.22
CA PHE A 157 -25.44 -9.16 -6.59
C PHE A 157 -25.53 -9.13 -5.06
N ALA A 158 -25.36 -10.31 -4.47
CA ALA A 158 -25.43 -10.54 -3.03
C ALA A 158 -24.12 -10.22 -2.29
N GLY A 159 -23.04 -9.92 -3.02
CA GLY A 159 -21.71 -9.74 -2.43
C GLY A 159 -20.83 -10.98 -2.54
N PHE A 160 -19.54 -10.79 -2.25
CA PHE A 160 -18.57 -11.86 -2.11
C PHE A 160 -18.49 -12.34 -0.66
N SER A 161 -19.09 -13.50 -0.37
CA SER A 161 -19.22 -14.01 1.00
C SER A 161 -17.93 -14.57 1.61
N LYS A 162 -16.90 -14.82 0.79
CA LYS A 162 -15.61 -15.41 1.21
C LYS A 162 -14.42 -14.47 1.03
N LEU A 163 -14.64 -13.26 0.51
CA LEU A 163 -13.58 -12.34 0.16
C LEU A 163 -12.95 -11.76 1.43
N THR A 164 -11.64 -11.95 1.57
CA THR A 164 -10.84 -11.42 2.68
C THR A 164 -9.90 -10.31 2.24
N PHE A 165 -9.56 -10.25 0.95
CA PHE A 165 -8.68 -9.25 0.36
C PHE A 165 -9.25 -8.72 -0.94
N LEU A 166 -9.33 -7.39 -1.07
CA LEU A 166 -9.72 -6.71 -2.30
C LEU A 166 -8.69 -5.63 -2.64
N GLN A 167 -8.15 -5.67 -3.85
CA GLN A 167 -7.32 -4.60 -4.42
C GLN A 167 -7.97 -4.08 -5.70
N LEU A 168 -8.14 -2.77 -5.76
CA LEU A 168 -8.69 -2.03 -6.88
C LEU A 168 -7.66 -0.97 -7.27
N GLU A 169 -7.26 -0.96 -8.54
CA GLU A 169 -6.32 0.01 -9.08
C GLU A 169 -6.83 0.53 -10.40
N ASP A 170 -7.08 1.83 -10.54
CA ASP A 170 -7.58 2.41 -11.78
C ASP A 170 -8.87 1.70 -12.26
N VAL A 171 -9.85 1.61 -11.36
CA VAL A 171 -11.12 0.89 -11.57
C VAL A 171 -12.29 1.88 -11.54
N GLY A 172 -13.08 1.92 -12.62
CA GLY A 172 -14.34 2.64 -12.67
C GLY A 172 -15.36 2.02 -11.72
N LEU A 173 -15.70 2.73 -10.64
CA LEU A 173 -16.62 2.26 -9.60
C LEU A 173 -18.02 2.87 -9.77
N PRO A 174 -19.09 2.14 -9.41
CA PRO A 174 -20.44 2.70 -9.37
C PRO A 174 -20.60 3.67 -8.19
N ASP A 175 -21.46 4.68 -8.33
CA ASP A 175 -21.73 5.66 -7.29
C ASP A 175 -22.06 5.04 -5.93
N GLY A 176 -21.40 5.53 -4.88
CA GLY A 176 -21.56 5.03 -3.52
C GLY A 176 -21.08 3.58 -3.36
N PHE A 177 -20.08 3.16 -4.15
CA PHE A 177 -19.51 1.81 -4.10
C PHE A 177 -19.15 1.41 -2.66
N TYR A 178 -18.38 2.28 -2.00
CA TYR A 178 -17.86 2.07 -0.65
C TYR A 178 -18.97 1.84 0.36
N LYS A 179 -20.03 2.64 0.30
CA LYS A 179 -21.18 2.56 1.22
C LYS A 179 -22.05 1.33 0.96
N ASN A 180 -22.31 1.02 -0.30
CA ASN A 180 -23.36 0.07 -0.68
C ASN A 180 -22.85 -1.37 -0.90
N PHE A 181 -21.56 -1.55 -1.17
CA PHE A 181 -20.99 -2.86 -1.52
C PHE A 181 -19.97 -3.38 -0.52
N ILE A 182 -19.20 -2.53 0.17
CA ILE A 182 -18.27 -3.01 1.21
C ILE A 182 -19.00 -3.79 2.31
N PRO A 183 -20.19 -3.38 2.81
CA PRO A 183 -20.95 -4.20 3.77
C PRO A 183 -21.37 -5.57 3.24
N LYS A 184 -21.40 -5.77 1.91
CA LYS A 184 -21.71 -7.06 1.28
C LYS A 184 -20.50 -8.00 1.22
N PHE A 185 -19.35 -7.59 1.76
CA PHE A 185 -18.13 -8.38 1.86
C PHE A 185 -17.83 -8.69 3.34
N PRO A 186 -18.60 -9.59 4.00
CA PRO A 186 -18.62 -9.73 5.45
C PRO A 186 -17.34 -10.29 6.08
N LEU A 187 -16.40 -10.79 5.27
CA LEU A 187 -15.12 -11.32 5.72
C LEU A 187 -13.93 -10.48 5.23
N LEU A 188 -14.18 -9.31 4.62
CA LEU A 188 -13.13 -8.47 4.05
C LEU A 188 -12.24 -7.93 5.17
N GLU A 189 -10.98 -8.37 5.21
CA GLU A 189 -10.00 -7.97 6.21
C GLU A 189 -9.10 -6.86 5.69
N GLU A 190 -8.85 -6.83 4.39
CA GLU A 190 -7.92 -5.89 3.76
C GLU A 190 -8.49 -5.33 2.46
N LEU A 191 -8.52 -4.01 2.37
CA LEU A 191 -8.93 -3.24 1.19
C LEU A 191 -7.79 -2.32 0.76
N ARG A 192 -7.38 -2.45 -0.50
CA ARG A 192 -6.42 -1.58 -1.16
C ARG A 192 -7.07 -0.90 -2.34
N VAL A 193 -7.02 0.41 -2.38
CA VAL A 193 -7.62 1.25 -3.42
C VAL A 193 -6.55 2.19 -3.94
N THR A 194 -6.41 2.26 -5.25
CA THR A 194 -5.53 3.23 -5.92
C THR A 194 -6.25 3.78 -7.14
N ASP A 195 -6.42 5.09 -7.21
CA ASP A 195 -7.08 5.75 -8.34
C ASP A 195 -8.48 5.19 -8.67
N CYS A 196 -9.32 5.05 -7.63
CA CYS A 196 -10.73 4.64 -7.77
C CYS A 196 -11.62 5.65 -7.02
N GLY A 197 -11.63 6.89 -7.49
CA GLY A 197 -12.23 8.03 -6.79
C GLY A 197 -13.73 7.88 -6.55
N ASP A 198 -14.16 8.35 -5.39
CA ASP A 198 -15.55 8.67 -5.04
C ASP A 198 -15.47 10.02 -4.31
N SER A 199 -16.45 10.90 -4.52
CA SER A 199 -16.44 12.20 -3.86
C SER A 199 -16.50 12.06 -2.34
N GLU A 200 -17.30 11.10 -1.86
CA GLU A 200 -17.54 10.88 -0.43
C GLU A 200 -17.48 9.39 -0.03
N PRO A 201 -16.29 8.76 -0.04
CA PRO A 201 -16.15 7.37 0.40
C PRO A 201 -16.61 7.20 1.86
N VAL A 202 -17.62 6.35 2.04
CA VAL A 202 -18.10 5.91 3.36
C VAL A 202 -17.77 4.44 3.56
N PHE A 203 -16.95 4.14 4.55
CA PHE A 203 -16.57 2.78 4.91
C PHE A 203 -17.42 2.28 6.08
N GLU A 204 -18.16 1.20 5.86
CA GLU A 204 -18.93 0.49 6.89
C GLU A 204 -18.59 -0.99 6.84
N SER A 205 -17.78 -1.46 7.80
CA SER A 205 -17.31 -2.85 7.83
C SER A 205 -16.82 -3.29 9.21
N HIS A 206 -17.38 -4.41 9.68
CA HIS A 206 -17.03 -5.01 10.96
C HIS A 206 -15.84 -5.97 10.89
N SER A 207 -15.35 -6.28 9.69
CA SER A 207 -14.25 -7.23 9.46
C SER A 207 -12.96 -6.55 8.97
N LEU A 208 -13.04 -5.30 8.51
CA LEU A 208 -11.94 -4.60 7.86
C LEU A 208 -10.87 -4.19 8.88
N LYS A 209 -9.68 -4.80 8.77
CA LYS A 209 -8.52 -4.57 9.63
C LYS A 209 -7.52 -3.60 9.02
N VAL A 210 -7.44 -3.58 7.69
CA VAL A 210 -6.43 -2.85 6.92
C VAL A 210 -7.09 -2.11 5.76
N LEU A 211 -6.90 -0.79 5.72
CA LEU A 211 -7.33 0.06 4.61
C LEU A 211 -6.15 0.86 4.06
N PHE A 212 -5.81 0.61 2.80
CA PHE A 212 -4.96 1.49 2.00
C PHE A 212 -5.83 2.19 0.97
N PHE A 213 -5.95 3.50 1.07
CA PHE A 213 -6.77 4.33 0.20
C PHE A 213 -5.89 5.41 -0.42
N ARG A 214 -5.57 5.25 -1.69
CA ARG A 214 -4.76 6.18 -2.49
C ARG A 214 -5.59 6.71 -3.66
N SER A 215 -6.49 7.64 -3.40
CA SER A 215 -7.45 8.07 -4.41
C SER A 215 -7.86 9.53 -4.19
N SER A 216 -8.47 10.17 -5.18
CA SER A 216 -9.12 11.47 -5.01
C SER A 216 -10.43 11.34 -4.24
N PHE A 217 -10.68 12.29 -3.33
CA PHE A 217 -11.93 12.42 -2.55
C PHE A 217 -12.09 13.86 -2.03
N TYR A 218 -13.32 14.25 -1.71
CA TYR A 218 -13.60 15.50 -1.00
C TYR A 218 -13.84 15.27 0.50
N LYS A 219 -14.38 14.10 0.86
CA LYS A 219 -14.66 13.75 2.25
C LYS A 219 -14.58 12.25 2.48
N ILE A 220 -13.94 11.82 3.57
CA ILE A 220 -13.88 10.40 3.95
C ILE A 220 -14.58 10.16 5.28
N CYS A 221 -15.43 9.12 5.34
CA CYS A 221 -16.21 8.79 6.53
C CYS A 221 -16.04 7.31 6.91
N PHE A 222 -15.91 7.06 8.21
CA PHE A 222 -15.89 5.73 8.79
C PHE A 222 -17.12 5.55 9.68
N LYS A 223 -17.85 4.46 9.46
CA LYS A 223 -19.03 4.10 10.25
C LYS A 223 -18.88 2.66 10.69
N ASP A 224 -18.95 2.41 11.99
CA ASP A 224 -18.96 1.03 12.49
C ASP A 224 -17.79 0.18 11.94
N THR A 225 -16.58 0.73 12.05
CA THR A 225 -15.31 0.08 11.68
C THR A 225 -14.47 -0.24 12.92
N PRO A 226 -14.97 -1.07 13.86
CA PRO A 226 -14.38 -1.22 15.19
C PRO A 226 -13.02 -1.94 15.21
N VAL A 227 -12.69 -2.69 14.17
CA VAL A 227 -11.48 -3.53 14.10
C VAL A 227 -10.41 -2.97 13.16
N LEU A 228 -10.60 -1.77 12.61
CA LEU A 228 -9.63 -1.16 11.70
C LEU A 228 -8.36 -0.79 12.48
N SER A 229 -7.29 -1.53 12.19
CA SER A 229 -5.99 -1.43 12.85
C SER A 229 -4.95 -0.66 12.05
N VAL A 230 -5.02 -0.74 10.71
CA VAL A 230 -4.12 -0.03 9.80
C VAL A 230 -4.95 0.85 8.89
N LEU A 231 -4.73 2.16 8.96
CA LEU A 231 -5.34 3.14 8.08
C LEU A 231 -4.24 3.92 7.36
N SER A 232 -4.23 3.84 6.04
CA SER A 232 -3.33 4.61 5.19
C SER A 232 -4.15 5.34 4.14
N VAL A 233 -4.31 6.65 4.31
CA VAL A 233 -5.02 7.50 3.35
C VAL A 233 -4.01 8.44 2.72
N LEU A 234 -3.67 8.16 1.47
CA LEU A 234 -2.67 8.87 0.70
C LEU A 234 -3.32 9.49 -0.53
N ASP A 235 -2.67 10.51 -1.05
CA ASP A 235 -3.04 11.17 -2.30
C ASP A 235 -2.58 10.37 -3.55
N ILE A 236 -3.16 10.69 -4.70
CA ILE A 236 -2.61 10.26 -5.99
C ILE A 236 -1.54 11.29 -6.37
N GLY A 237 -0.27 10.98 -6.12
CA GLY A 237 0.83 11.90 -6.42
C GLY A 237 0.80 12.43 -7.87
N GLY A 238 1.04 13.74 -8.02
CA GLY A 238 1.14 14.45 -9.30
C GLY A 238 0.81 15.94 -9.16
N ASP A 239 1.32 16.78 -10.07
CA ASP A 239 1.03 18.24 -10.19
C ASP A 239 -0.46 18.57 -10.44
N LEU A 240 -1.34 17.57 -10.43
CA LEU A 240 -2.77 17.67 -10.75
C LEU A 240 -3.63 18.20 -9.59
N PHE A 241 -3.07 18.41 -8.40
CA PHE A 241 -3.82 18.90 -7.23
C PHE A 241 -3.48 20.31 -6.76
N CYS A 242 -3.05 21.17 -7.68
CA CYS A 242 -3.20 22.63 -7.54
C CYS A 242 -4.64 23.12 -7.84
N GLY A 243 -5.57 22.20 -8.13
CA GLY A 243 -6.89 22.48 -8.71
C GLY A 243 -8.12 22.30 -7.82
N ILE A 244 -8.01 21.69 -6.63
CA ILE A 244 -9.06 21.88 -5.63
C ILE A 244 -8.82 23.28 -5.08
N GLY A 245 -9.76 24.20 -5.31
CA GLY A 245 -9.77 25.46 -4.56
C GLY A 245 -9.73 25.16 -3.05
N GLU A 246 -9.38 26.15 -2.23
CA GLU A 246 -9.50 25.98 -0.77
C GLU A 246 -10.86 25.35 -0.45
N PRO A 247 -10.90 24.25 0.34
CA PRO A 247 -12.15 23.58 0.67
C PRO A 247 -13.15 24.62 1.18
N SER A 248 -14.40 24.54 0.74
CA SER A 248 -15.42 25.48 1.21
C SER A 248 -15.59 25.35 2.73
N GLU A 249 -16.16 26.36 3.40
CA GLU A 249 -16.38 26.32 4.86
C GLU A 249 -17.15 25.08 5.35
N ASP A 250 -17.86 24.37 4.45
CA ASP A 250 -18.64 23.17 4.74
C ASP A 250 -17.88 21.84 4.47
N ASP A 251 -16.70 21.87 3.84
CA ASP A 251 -15.96 20.70 3.36
C ASP A 251 -14.86 20.19 4.32
N TYR A 252 -14.85 20.61 5.57
CA TYR A 252 -13.84 20.17 6.54
C TYR A 252 -14.15 18.80 7.15
N LEU A 253 -13.09 18.13 7.62
CA LEU A 253 -13.18 16.88 8.37
C LEU A 253 -12.85 17.12 9.84
N ASP A 254 -13.80 16.85 10.73
CA ASP A 254 -13.56 16.97 12.17
C ASP A 254 -12.76 15.75 12.68
N MET A 255 -11.62 16.02 13.31
CA MET A 255 -10.75 15.01 13.89
C MET A 255 -11.46 14.18 14.97
N VAL A 256 -12.30 14.80 15.80
CA VAL A 256 -12.91 14.14 16.97
C VAL A 256 -13.82 12.97 16.56
N PRO A 257 -14.85 13.15 15.70
CA PRO A 257 -15.68 12.04 15.25
C PRO A 257 -14.92 11.06 14.34
N LEU A 258 -13.94 11.52 13.56
CA LEU A 258 -13.12 10.65 12.73
C LEU A 258 -12.39 9.61 13.59
N PHE A 259 -11.62 10.06 14.58
CA PHE A 259 -10.83 9.17 15.43
C PHE A 259 -11.68 8.42 16.46
N ALA A 260 -12.81 8.98 16.91
CA ALA A 260 -13.79 8.25 17.72
C ALA A 260 -14.37 7.01 17.00
N SER A 261 -14.38 7.02 15.66
CA SER A 261 -14.84 5.89 14.84
C SER A 261 -13.77 4.82 14.60
N LEU A 262 -12.55 5.02 15.10
CA LEU A 262 -11.38 4.17 14.85
C LEU A 262 -10.73 3.68 16.15
N PRO A 263 -11.46 2.93 17.01
CA PRO A 263 -11.01 2.62 18.36
C PRO A 263 -9.82 1.65 18.43
N ALA A 264 -9.58 0.83 17.40
CA ALA A 264 -8.52 -0.19 17.38
C ALA A 264 -7.29 0.22 16.56
N LEU A 265 -7.17 1.49 16.18
CA LEU A 265 -6.15 1.99 15.26
C LEU A 265 -4.74 1.85 15.85
N GLN A 266 -3.88 1.09 15.17
CA GLN A 266 -2.48 0.81 15.53
C GLN A 266 -1.49 1.52 14.63
N GLN A 267 -1.81 1.65 13.34
CA GLN A 267 -0.98 2.34 12.36
C GLN A 267 -1.82 3.35 11.58
N LEU A 268 -1.29 4.57 11.48
CA LEU A 268 -1.91 5.67 10.76
C LEU A 268 -0.91 6.32 9.80
N ASN A 269 -1.25 6.34 8.51
CA ASN A 269 -0.54 7.12 7.50
C ASN A 269 -1.47 8.19 6.92
N LEU A 270 -1.07 9.47 7.01
CA LEU A 270 -1.87 10.62 6.56
C LEU A 270 -1.16 11.37 5.42
N GLY A 271 -1.72 11.30 4.22
CA GLY A 271 -1.29 12.12 3.08
C GLY A 271 -1.80 13.56 3.15
N ILE A 272 -1.24 14.41 2.28
CA ILE A 272 -1.44 15.86 2.32
C ILE A 272 -2.91 16.29 2.14
N GLU A 273 -3.68 15.60 1.29
CA GLU A 273 -5.09 15.94 1.04
C GLU A 273 -5.93 15.77 2.30
N LEU A 274 -5.74 14.64 3.02
CA LEU A 274 -6.43 14.40 4.28
C LEU A 274 -6.00 15.42 5.34
N LEU A 275 -4.71 15.77 5.40
CA LEU A 275 -4.23 16.82 6.30
C LEU A 275 -4.90 18.17 6.02
N LEU A 276 -5.07 18.56 4.75
CA LEU A 276 -5.73 19.82 4.38
C LEU A 276 -7.20 19.84 4.83
N LEU A 277 -7.93 18.74 4.64
CA LEU A 277 -9.34 18.62 5.07
C LEU A 277 -9.47 18.68 6.61
N LEU A 278 -8.55 18.06 7.34
CA LEU A 278 -8.52 18.14 8.80
C LEU A 278 -8.12 19.55 9.28
N ALA A 279 -7.24 20.23 8.55
CA ALA A 279 -6.70 21.53 8.91
C ALA A 279 -7.71 22.67 8.74
N ALA A 280 -8.66 22.49 7.81
CA ALA A 280 -9.81 23.37 7.65
C ALA A 280 -10.78 23.32 8.85
N GLY A 281 -10.75 22.23 9.61
CA GLY A 281 -11.55 22.07 10.83
C GLY A 281 -10.93 22.72 12.07
N CYS A 282 -11.67 22.68 13.20
CA CYS A 282 -11.13 23.08 14.49
C CYS A 282 -10.16 22.01 15.04
N VAL A 283 -8.86 22.18 14.81
CA VAL A 283 -7.83 21.26 15.32
C VAL A 283 -7.60 21.47 16.83
N PRO A 284 -7.96 20.52 17.71
CA PRO A 284 -7.70 20.63 19.13
C PRO A 284 -6.19 20.44 19.41
N TYR A 285 -5.74 20.86 20.60
CA TYR A 285 -4.37 20.58 21.03
C TYR A 285 -4.14 19.09 21.34
N ARG A 286 -5.16 18.42 21.88
CA ARG A 286 -5.21 16.98 22.15
C ARG A 286 -6.63 16.50 21.90
N LEU A 287 -6.79 15.29 21.36
CA LEU A 287 -8.08 14.68 21.15
C LEU A 287 -8.78 14.43 22.50
N PRO A 288 -10.12 14.50 22.57
CA PRO A 288 -10.88 14.18 23.78
C PRO A 288 -10.70 12.74 24.27
N THR A 289 -10.39 11.82 23.35
CA THR A 289 -10.08 10.42 23.63
C THR A 289 -8.70 10.10 23.05
N ASP A 290 -7.83 9.54 23.88
CA ASP A 290 -6.48 9.17 23.47
C ASP A 290 -6.49 7.95 22.52
N LEU A 291 -5.60 7.98 21.55
CA LEU A 291 -5.30 6.90 20.62
C LEU A 291 -4.38 5.88 21.29
N HIS A 292 -4.89 5.18 22.31
CA HIS A 292 -4.09 4.26 23.14
C HIS A 292 -3.48 3.08 22.37
N HIS A 293 -4.03 2.72 21.22
CA HIS A 293 -3.53 1.62 20.40
C HIS A 293 -2.55 2.07 19.33
N LEU A 294 -2.39 3.38 19.08
CA LEU A 294 -1.55 3.87 17.99
C LEU A 294 -0.07 3.70 18.33
N GLU A 295 0.61 2.88 17.55
CA GLU A 295 2.03 2.54 17.69
C GLU A 295 2.86 3.17 16.57
N VAL A 296 2.29 3.32 15.37
CA VAL A 296 2.98 3.86 14.19
C VAL A 296 2.20 5.03 13.61
N LEU A 297 2.85 6.20 13.52
CA LEU A 297 2.33 7.38 12.85
C LEU A 297 3.28 7.78 11.72
N ALA A 298 2.79 7.75 10.48
CA ALA A 298 3.50 8.29 9.33
C ALA A 298 2.72 9.46 8.73
N VAL A 299 3.43 10.55 8.42
CA VAL A 299 2.84 11.73 7.78
C VAL A 299 3.69 12.07 6.56
N PRO A 300 3.46 11.37 5.43
CA PRO A 300 4.13 11.69 4.19
C PRO A 300 3.69 13.06 3.67
N ARG A 301 4.60 13.75 2.99
CA ARG A 301 4.37 15.05 2.35
C ARG A 301 3.77 16.13 3.26
N LEU A 302 4.35 16.28 4.44
CA LEU A 302 3.97 17.26 5.43
C LEU A 302 4.55 18.65 5.08
N LEU A 303 3.67 19.65 4.96
CA LEU A 303 4.06 21.07 4.88
C LEU A 303 4.21 21.64 6.29
N LEU A 304 5.37 21.38 6.89
CA LEU A 304 5.64 21.70 8.30
C LEU A 304 5.70 23.21 8.58
N ASP A 305 5.91 24.04 7.56
CA ASP A 305 5.86 25.50 7.62
C ASP A 305 4.42 26.05 7.74
N ARG A 306 3.40 25.27 7.37
CA ARG A 306 2.00 25.60 7.59
C ARG A 306 1.59 25.23 9.01
N LEU A 307 1.33 26.25 9.84
CA LEU A 307 0.89 26.08 11.23
C LEU A 307 -0.32 25.14 11.37
N SER A 308 -1.23 25.16 10.41
CA SER A 308 -2.44 24.35 10.42
C SER A 308 -2.13 22.84 10.33
N GLN A 309 -1.22 22.43 9.45
CA GLN A 309 -0.77 21.03 9.36
C GLN A 309 0.11 20.63 10.54
N ALA A 310 0.99 21.52 10.98
CA ALA A 310 1.83 21.25 12.14
C ALA A 310 1.00 21.07 13.44
N ARG A 311 -0.12 21.78 13.59
CA ARG A 311 -1.09 21.57 14.69
C ARG A 311 -1.71 20.17 14.65
N ILE A 312 -2.00 19.63 13.48
CA ILE A 312 -2.53 18.25 13.36
C ILE A 312 -1.48 17.26 13.85
N LEU A 313 -0.23 17.40 13.38
CA LEU A 313 0.87 16.54 13.82
C LEU A 313 1.03 16.59 15.35
N VAL A 314 1.08 17.79 15.95
CA VAL A 314 1.18 17.94 17.41
C VAL A 314 -0.01 17.30 18.11
N CYS A 315 -1.24 17.53 17.64
CA CYS A 315 -2.45 16.94 18.21
C CYS A 315 -2.37 15.40 18.23
N LEU A 316 -1.97 14.78 17.13
CA LEU A 316 -1.84 13.32 17.02
C LEU A 316 -0.76 12.78 17.94
N ILE A 317 0.42 13.42 17.98
CA ILE A 317 1.52 13.06 18.87
C ILE A 317 1.05 13.14 20.34
N MET A 318 0.40 14.24 20.73
CA MET A 318 -0.06 14.46 22.11
C MET A 318 -1.23 13.54 22.52
N SER A 319 -1.95 12.99 21.55
CA SER A 319 -3.06 12.05 21.78
C SER A 319 -2.64 10.58 21.71
N SER A 320 -1.37 10.27 21.43
CA SER A 320 -0.89 8.90 21.17
C SER A 320 0.15 8.45 22.20
N PRO A 321 -0.27 8.09 23.43
CA PRO A 321 0.65 7.83 24.54
C PRO A 321 1.56 6.61 24.34
N ASN A 322 1.17 5.66 23.48
CA ASN A 322 1.89 4.42 23.21
C ASN A 322 2.63 4.43 21.87
N LEU A 323 2.78 5.61 21.24
CA LEU A 323 3.46 5.75 19.96
C LEU A 323 4.90 5.24 20.05
N GLN A 324 5.28 4.35 19.14
CA GLN A 324 6.60 3.70 19.06
C GLN A 324 7.43 4.24 17.90
N THR A 325 6.79 4.49 16.76
CA THR A 325 7.44 4.99 15.55
C THR A 325 6.73 6.23 15.03
N LEU A 326 7.49 7.31 14.85
CA LEU A 326 7.04 8.53 14.18
C LEU A 326 7.85 8.74 12.90
N THR A 327 7.20 8.82 11.75
CA THR A 327 7.84 9.12 10.47
C THR A 327 7.18 10.34 9.85
N ILE A 328 7.97 11.33 9.46
CA ILE A 328 7.51 12.49 8.69
C ILE A 328 8.33 12.60 7.41
N GLN A 329 7.69 12.92 6.29
CA GLN A 329 8.37 13.28 5.04
C GLN A 329 8.01 14.71 4.71
N ILE A 330 9.00 15.57 4.51
CA ILE A 330 8.77 17.01 4.31
C ILE A 330 8.60 17.30 2.82
N ASP A 331 7.52 17.98 2.45
CA ASP A 331 7.26 18.36 1.05
C ASP A 331 7.63 19.82 0.76
N ASP A 332 7.83 20.13 -0.54
CA ASP A 332 7.91 21.47 -1.08
C ASP A 332 6.56 21.91 -1.63
N ASP A 333 5.93 22.92 -1.03
CA ASP A 333 4.95 23.70 -1.75
C ASP A 333 5.70 24.69 -2.67
N LEU A 334 5.98 24.30 -3.91
CA LEU A 334 6.57 25.20 -4.92
C LEU A 334 5.62 26.33 -5.34
N HIS A 335 4.34 26.28 -4.95
CA HIS A 335 3.28 27.16 -5.46
C HIS A 335 2.85 28.26 -4.50
N HIS A 336 3.20 28.18 -3.22
CA HIS A 336 2.89 29.22 -2.25
C HIS A 336 4.10 29.62 -1.40
N PRO A 337 4.41 30.94 -1.28
CA PRO A 337 5.48 31.39 -0.41
C PRO A 337 5.18 31.00 1.04
N PRO A 338 6.19 30.65 1.85
CA PRO A 338 6.01 30.27 3.25
C PRO A 338 5.22 31.37 3.97
N SER A 339 4.05 31.02 4.49
CA SER A 339 3.21 31.92 5.27
C SER A 339 3.90 32.29 6.58
N GLU A 340 3.75 33.54 7.01
CA GLU A 340 4.43 34.15 8.17
C GLU A 340 4.06 33.54 9.53
N VAL A 341 4.32 32.26 9.85
CA VAL A 341 4.06 31.77 11.23
C VAL A 341 5.00 30.65 11.71
N VAL A 342 6.31 30.93 11.76
CA VAL A 342 7.30 30.04 12.42
C VAL A 342 7.43 30.31 13.94
N ALA A 343 6.78 31.35 14.47
CA ALA A 343 6.77 31.63 15.92
C ALA A 343 5.81 30.74 16.73
N GLY A 344 4.87 30.06 16.07
CA GLY A 344 3.77 29.35 16.74
C GLY A 344 4.10 27.95 17.25
N LEU A 345 5.01 27.21 16.60
CA LEU A 345 5.23 25.80 16.95
C LEU A 345 5.93 25.60 18.29
N GLN A 346 6.91 26.45 18.63
CA GLN A 346 7.47 26.46 19.98
C GLN A 346 6.37 26.73 21.02
N GLN A 347 5.52 27.73 20.78
CA GLN A 347 4.39 28.03 21.66
C GLN A 347 3.38 26.89 21.76
N LEU A 348 3.12 26.16 20.66
CA LEU A 348 2.25 24.98 20.66
C LEU A 348 2.85 23.84 21.47
N LEU A 349 4.14 23.56 21.30
CA LEU A 349 4.84 22.51 22.04
C LEU A 349 5.00 22.86 23.54
N GLU A 350 5.05 24.15 23.86
CA GLU A 350 5.15 24.71 25.23
C GLU A 350 3.79 25.04 25.88
N ALA A 351 2.67 24.84 25.17
CA ALA A 351 1.34 25.27 25.63
C ALA A 351 0.82 24.55 26.89
N ASP A 352 1.46 23.45 27.30
CA ASP A 352 1.14 22.74 28.54
C ASP A 352 2.23 23.00 29.60
N ASP A 353 1.89 23.84 30.57
CA ASP A 353 2.75 24.37 31.64
C ASP A 353 3.07 23.31 32.72
N GLN A 354 3.23 22.03 32.32
CA GLN A 354 3.74 20.95 33.17
C GLN A 354 5.15 20.53 32.73
N PRO A 355 6.19 21.24 33.20
CA PRO A 355 7.57 20.86 32.94
C PRO A 355 7.87 19.46 33.52
N GLY A 356 8.08 18.48 32.63
CA GLY A 356 8.62 17.17 33.00
C GLY A 356 7.75 15.95 32.71
N VAL A 357 6.56 16.10 32.10
CA VAL A 357 5.79 14.92 31.66
C VAL A 357 6.36 14.40 30.35
N CYS A 358 7.01 13.24 30.40
CA CYS A 358 7.34 12.49 29.19
C CYS A 358 6.04 12.04 28.54
N CYS A 359 5.59 12.74 27.48
CA CYS A 359 4.40 12.36 26.73
C CYS A 359 4.68 11.21 25.74
N LEU A 360 5.94 11.03 25.32
CA LEU A 360 6.37 10.03 24.34
C LEU A 360 7.12 8.88 25.03
N GLN A 361 6.50 8.27 26.03
CA GLN A 361 7.14 7.26 26.89
C GLN A 361 7.58 5.99 26.16
N HIS A 362 6.95 5.70 25.02
CA HIS A 362 7.14 4.49 24.25
C HIS A 362 7.81 4.72 22.89
N LEU A 363 8.12 5.98 22.54
CA LEU A 363 8.70 6.29 21.24
C LEU A 363 10.13 5.75 21.18
N GLU A 364 10.37 4.85 20.23
CA GLU A 364 11.66 4.20 19.99
C GLU A 364 12.35 4.77 18.75
N GLU A 365 11.59 5.12 17.71
CA GLU A 365 12.12 5.61 16.44
C GLU A 365 11.44 6.91 15.98
N PHE A 366 12.25 7.88 15.57
CA PHE A 366 11.79 9.10 14.91
C PHE A 366 12.53 9.31 13.59
N ASN A 367 11.81 9.27 12.48
CA ASN A 367 12.36 9.35 11.13
C ASN A 367 11.87 10.62 10.43
N ILE A 368 12.82 11.40 9.90
CA ILE A 368 12.56 12.56 9.05
C ILE A 368 13.11 12.24 7.66
N GLN A 369 12.22 12.19 6.67
CA GLN A 369 12.54 12.07 5.25
C GLN A 369 12.46 13.45 4.60
N ASP A 370 13.31 13.68 3.59
CA ASP A 370 13.41 14.94 2.85
C ASP A 370 13.64 16.16 3.76
N GLY A 371 14.43 15.99 4.82
CA GLY A 371 14.78 17.03 5.79
C GLY A 371 15.39 18.28 5.13
N ARG A 372 14.81 19.45 5.38
CA ARG A 372 15.22 20.72 4.75
C ARG A 372 16.10 21.58 5.64
N GLY A 373 16.25 21.16 6.90
CA GLY A 373 17.05 21.86 7.89
C GLY A 373 16.38 23.12 8.44
N MET A 374 15.04 23.20 8.37
CA MET A 374 14.29 24.34 8.90
C MET A 374 14.38 24.45 10.42
N GLN A 375 14.15 25.66 10.94
CA GLN A 375 14.12 25.86 12.40
C GLN A 375 12.99 25.07 13.05
N VAL A 376 11.85 24.92 12.36
CA VAL A 376 10.71 24.14 12.82
C VAL A 376 11.05 22.65 12.96
N GLU A 377 11.79 22.08 12.00
CA GLU A 377 12.29 20.71 12.09
C GLU A 377 13.19 20.53 13.32
N LEU A 378 14.09 21.48 13.57
CA LEU A 378 14.94 21.47 14.77
C LEU A 378 14.13 21.54 16.06
N ASP A 379 13.05 22.32 16.09
CA ASP A 379 12.19 22.46 17.26
C ASP A 379 11.41 21.18 17.55
N LEU A 380 10.95 20.48 16.51
CA LEU A 380 10.34 19.16 16.65
C LEU A 380 11.35 18.11 17.14
N VAL A 381 12.57 18.09 16.56
CA VAL A 381 13.67 17.22 17.03
C VAL A 381 14.00 17.49 18.50
N ARG A 382 14.10 18.76 18.90
CA ARG A 382 14.33 19.18 20.29
C ARG A 382 13.24 18.66 21.22
N PHE A 383 11.98 18.82 20.82
CA PHE A 383 10.84 18.36 21.59
C PHE A 383 10.90 16.84 21.79
N VAL A 384 11.05 16.06 20.72
CA VAL A 384 11.14 14.59 20.81
C VAL A 384 12.32 14.15 21.69
N LEU A 385 13.49 14.74 21.51
CA LEU A 385 14.67 14.43 22.35
C LEU A 385 14.44 14.74 23.83
N ALA A 386 13.64 15.75 24.16
CA ALA A 386 13.33 16.15 25.52
C ALA A 386 12.22 15.29 26.18
N THR A 387 11.34 14.68 25.40
CA THR A 387 10.11 14.01 25.90
C THR A 387 10.06 12.49 25.71
N ALA A 388 11.01 11.90 24.95
CA ALA A 388 11.05 10.46 24.64
C ALA A 388 12.19 9.71 25.38
N PRO A 389 11.93 9.11 26.56
CA PRO A 389 12.95 8.41 27.36
C PRO A 389 13.41 7.07 26.78
N LYS A 390 12.61 6.42 25.93
CA LYS A 390 12.94 5.12 25.30
C LYS A 390 13.47 5.26 23.87
N LEU A 391 13.69 6.50 23.40
CA LEU A 391 14.13 6.75 22.05
C LEU A 391 15.47 6.06 21.78
N ARG A 392 15.51 5.21 20.76
CA ARG A 392 16.71 4.47 20.34
C ARG A 392 17.35 5.11 19.13
N ARG A 393 16.53 5.62 18.20
CA ARG A 393 17.03 6.14 16.92
C ARG A 393 16.26 7.38 16.49
N ILE A 394 17.02 8.39 16.05
CA ILE A 394 16.53 9.45 15.17
C ILE A 394 17.23 9.28 13.83
N SER A 395 16.48 9.13 12.74
CA SER A 395 17.03 9.04 11.38
C SER A 395 16.63 10.27 10.60
N ILE A 396 17.58 10.94 9.95
CA ILE A 396 17.32 12.12 9.14
C ILE A 396 17.91 11.90 7.75
N LYS A 397 17.05 11.70 6.76
CA LYS A 397 17.41 11.76 5.34
C LYS A 397 17.20 13.20 4.88
N PRO A 398 18.24 13.95 4.49
CA PRO A 398 18.08 15.31 4.01
C PRO A 398 17.45 15.29 2.61
N HIS A 399 16.89 16.42 2.20
CA HIS A 399 16.48 16.62 0.83
C HIS A 399 17.69 16.76 -0.10
N ASP A 400 17.67 16.16 -1.28
CA ASP A 400 18.81 16.03 -2.21
C ASP A 400 19.43 17.38 -2.60
N LYS A 401 18.60 18.43 -2.68
CA LYS A 401 19.04 19.79 -3.03
C LYS A 401 19.63 20.58 -1.85
N LEU A 402 19.67 20.01 -0.64
CA LEU A 402 20.15 20.71 0.55
C LEU A 402 21.68 20.75 0.57
N SER A 403 22.27 21.95 0.65
CA SER A 403 23.73 22.06 0.68
C SER A 403 24.34 21.40 1.91
N SER A 404 25.48 20.73 1.73
CA SER A 404 26.21 20.05 2.81
C SER A 404 26.47 20.95 4.03
N GLY A 405 26.72 22.25 3.83
CA GLY A 405 26.86 23.22 4.92
C GLY A 405 25.58 23.43 5.75
N LYS A 406 24.40 23.43 5.11
CA LYS A 406 23.10 23.53 5.81
C LYS A 406 22.80 22.25 6.57
N VAL A 407 23.04 21.09 5.96
CA VAL A 407 22.94 19.77 6.61
C VAL A 407 23.80 19.73 7.88
N LEU A 408 25.09 20.05 7.76
CA LEU A 408 26.02 20.03 8.89
C LEU A 408 25.59 20.99 10.01
N LYS A 409 25.08 22.18 9.66
CA LYS A 409 24.56 23.13 10.65
C LYS A 409 23.35 22.56 11.39
N PHE A 410 22.42 21.94 10.67
CA PHE A 410 21.24 21.32 11.25
C PHE A 410 21.63 20.16 12.18
N LEU A 411 22.48 19.23 11.72
CA LEU A 411 22.96 18.11 12.52
C LEU A 411 23.71 18.57 13.77
N LYS A 412 24.57 19.58 13.65
CA LYS A 412 25.28 20.15 14.80
C LYS A 412 24.29 20.72 15.81
N ASN A 413 23.25 21.41 15.36
CA ASN A 413 22.22 21.96 16.25
C ASN A 413 21.41 20.84 16.92
N ALA A 414 21.02 19.79 16.18
CA ALA A 414 20.32 18.63 16.71
C ALA A 414 21.17 17.88 17.76
N ALA A 415 22.45 17.65 17.48
CA ALA A 415 23.38 16.98 18.39
C ALA A 415 23.65 17.76 19.70
N LEU A 416 23.49 19.09 19.68
CA LEU A 416 23.61 19.94 20.87
C LEU A 416 22.35 19.95 21.75
N CYS A 417 21.26 19.34 21.31
CA CYS A 417 20.01 19.32 22.06
C CYS A 417 20.14 18.40 23.28
N LYS A 418 19.55 18.82 24.40
CA LYS A 418 19.47 17.96 25.58
C LYS A 418 18.54 16.79 25.25
N ARG A 419 19.00 15.58 25.54
CA ARG A 419 18.23 14.35 25.34
C ARG A 419 18.02 13.61 26.64
N ILE A 420 16.81 13.12 26.84
CA ILE A 420 16.44 12.35 28.04
C ILE A 420 16.84 10.88 27.91
N SER A 421 16.71 10.31 26.70
CA SER A 421 17.24 8.98 26.38
C SER A 421 18.78 9.01 26.31
N ARG A 422 19.41 8.05 26.99
CA ARG A 422 20.87 7.86 26.95
C ARG A 422 21.32 7.06 25.73
N ASP A 423 20.42 6.24 25.20
CA ASP A 423 20.69 5.27 24.14
C ASP A 423 20.28 5.79 22.76
N ALA A 424 19.71 7.00 22.68
CA ALA A 424 19.28 7.62 21.42
C ALA A 424 20.46 7.93 20.51
N GLU A 425 20.56 7.18 19.41
CA GLU A 425 21.47 7.44 18.29
C GLU A 425 20.85 8.43 17.31
N LEU A 426 21.61 9.45 16.92
CA LEU A 426 21.27 10.32 15.80
C LEU A 426 21.98 9.77 14.56
N ARG A 427 21.21 9.18 13.64
CA ARG A 427 21.68 8.66 12.37
C ARG A 427 21.28 9.59 11.23
N TYR A 428 22.17 9.68 10.27
CA TYR A 428 21.99 10.44 9.06
C TYR A 428 22.18 9.48 7.89
N VAL A 429 21.18 9.43 7.01
CA VAL A 429 21.14 8.48 5.90
C VAL A 429 21.53 9.27 4.64
N CYS A 430 22.75 9.04 4.16
CA CYS A 430 23.25 9.53 2.88
C CYS A 430 23.09 8.41 1.86
N GLU A 431 22.79 8.74 0.60
CA GLU A 431 22.52 7.76 -0.46
C GLU A 431 23.77 6.99 -0.94
N ASP A 432 24.95 7.24 -0.38
CA ASP A 432 26.22 6.73 -0.90
C ASP A 432 26.73 5.41 -0.25
N GLU A 433 25.88 4.60 0.40
CA GLU A 433 26.32 3.29 0.96
C GLU A 433 25.58 2.05 0.42
N ASP A 434 24.74 2.18 -0.62
CA ASP A 434 24.07 1.02 -1.25
C ASP A 434 24.19 0.96 -2.79
N GLU A 435 25.22 1.59 -3.39
CA GLU A 435 25.56 1.39 -4.81
C GLU A 435 27.07 1.19 -4.97
N ASP A 436 27.50 -0.07 -4.94
CA ASP A 436 28.66 -0.62 -5.68
C ASP A 436 29.00 -2.03 -5.14
N GLU A 437 28.14 -3.01 -5.45
CA GLU A 437 28.54 -4.38 -5.83
C GLU A 437 27.29 -5.14 -6.31
N ASP A 438 26.90 -4.82 -7.55
CA ASP A 438 26.40 -5.73 -8.62
C ASP A 438 25.32 -5.03 -9.45
N GLU A 439 25.78 -4.32 -10.49
CA GLU A 439 24.97 -3.98 -11.67
C GLU A 439 24.41 -5.28 -12.28
N ASP A 440 23.08 -5.38 -12.36
CA ASP A 440 22.39 -5.72 -13.60
C ASP A 440 20.90 -5.32 -13.47
N GLU A 441 20.48 -4.49 -14.43
CA GLU A 441 19.22 -3.75 -14.59
C GLU A 441 17.95 -4.62 -14.52
N ASP A 442 16.92 -4.17 -13.79
CA ASP A 442 15.63 -3.73 -14.38
C ASP A 442 14.57 -3.39 -13.31
N GLU A 443 13.95 -2.23 -13.51
CA GLU A 443 12.88 -1.58 -12.75
C GLU A 443 11.59 -2.43 -12.64
N VAL A 444 11.04 -2.60 -11.43
CA VAL A 444 9.60 -2.44 -11.10
C VAL A 444 9.46 -2.13 -9.60
N GLU A 445 8.96 -0.94 -9.28
CA GLU A 445 8.58 -0.51 -7.93
C GLU A 445 7.44 -1.39 -7.36
N ASP A 446 7.74 -2.21 -6.36
CA ASP A 446 6.75 -2.88 -5.49
C ASP A 446 7.10 -2.58 -4.02
N ALA A 447 6.45 -1.56 -3.45
CA ALA A 447 6.60 -1.21 -2.04
C ALA A 447 5.79 -2.19 -1.16
N THR A 448 6.36 -3.38 -0.97
CA THR A 448 5.95 -4.33 0.08
C THR A 448 6.84 -4.14 1.32
N MET A 449 6.38 -3.35 2.29
CA MET A 449 6.90 -3.47 3.65
C MET A 449 6.49 -4.84 4.22
N SER A 450 7.46 -5.75 4.29
CA SER A 450 7.33 -7.03 5.01
C SER A 450 7.50 -6.83 6.52
N PRO A 451 6.79 -7.62 7.36
CA PRO A 451 6.90 -7.53 8.81
C PRO A 451 8.12 -8.31 9.30
N LEU A 452 8.96 -7.67 10.13
CA LEU A 452 10.03 -8.35 10.84
C LEU A 452 9.47 -9.02 12.11
N HIS A 453 9.90 -10.27 12.30
CA HIS A 453 9.63 -11.13 13.45
C HIS A 453 10.31 -10.67 14.73
#